data_AF-A0A166LMS0-F1
#
_entry.id   AF-A0A166LMS0-F1
#
_cell.length_a   1.000
_cell.length_b   1.000
_cell.length_c   1.000
_cell.angle_alpha   90.00
_cell.angle_beta   90.00
_cell.angle_gamma   90.00
#
_symmetry.space_group_name_H-M   'P 1'
#
loop_
_entity.id
_entity.type
_entity.pdbx_description
1 polymer ?
#
loop_
_entity_poly.entity_id
_entity_poly.type
_entity_poly.pdbx_seq_one_letter_code
_entity_poly.pdbx_strand_id
1 'polypeptide(L)'
;LIPYPAAKPNKNRESSKERYQTKSAKMLLAEEPATLIRHTIDNFNIQPDKQAVARINESLSTLQQARDLRLREAENALKKLSRQLNTMSSQHAELTSQHSSTAHASEIARLDTTKFRTAKAASDAEMEAERLAQQAADLNARLQELEIQGLDGSADDQARRRDPVDDEVLLRLKVYRSLGIEIERDGRDGEFSRAVVRNDRKGDVHVVNMDKKFSKFFYANYFWQTL
;
A
#
# COMPACT_ATOMS: atom_id res chain seq x y z
N LEU A 1 60.43 -41.64 115.53
CA LEU A 1 60.93 -41.92 114.17
C LEU A 1 60.00 -41.20 113.18
N ILE A 2 60.33 -40.25 112.32
CA ILE A 2 61.55 -39.54 111.86
C ILE A 2 61.02 -38.19 111.29
N PRO A 3 61.70 -37.03 111.45
CA PRO A 3 61.21 -35.76 110.90
C PRO A 3 61.48 -35.63 109.38
N TYR A 4 60.48 -35.14 108.64
CA TYR A 4 60.57 -34.80 107.21
C TYR A 4 61.51 -33.59 106.98
N PRO A 5 62.45 -33.64 106.02
CA PRO A 5 63.32 -32.50 105.73
C PRO A 5 62.63 -31.48 104.81
N ALA A 6 62.67 -30.21 105.21
CA ALA A 6 62.21 -29.07 104.41
C ALA A 6 63.09 -28.88 103.15
N ALA A 7 62.45 -28.75 101.99
CA ALA A 7 63.10 -28.51 100.71
C ALA A 7 63.75 -27.10 100.67
N LYS A 8 65.05 -27.02 100.42
CA LYS A 8 65.76 -25.74 100.24
C LYS A 8 65.43 -25.13 98.87
N PRO A 9 65.18 -23.81 98.77
CA PRO A 9 64.93 -23.15 97.49
C PRO A 9 66.20 -23.13 96.61
N ASN A 10 66.05 -23.55 95.36
CA ASN A 10 67.11 -23.72 94.38
C ASN A 10 67.54 -22.38 93.75
N LYS A 11 68.54 -21.72 94.35
CA LYS A 11 69.14 -20.45 93.89
C LYS A 11 69.69 -20.49 92.45
N ASN A 12 69.96 -21.68 91.88
CA ASN A 12 70.46 -21.80 90.50
C ASN A 12 69.37 -21.56 89.44
N ARG A 13 68.09 -21.71 89.78
CA ARG A 13 67.00 -21.41 88.83
C ARG A 13 66.77 -19.91 88.65
N GLU A 14 67.02 -19.09 89.66
CA GLU A 14 66.85 -17.63 89.60
C GLU A 14 67.98 -16.96 88.82
N SER A 15 69.25 -17.33 89.05
CA SER A 15 70.37 -16.71 88.31
C SER A 15 70.41 -17.09 86.82
N SER A 16 69.83 -18.24 86.45
CA SER A 16 69.64 -18.61 85.05
C SER A 16 68.52 -17.77 84.44
N LYS A 17 67.37 -17.62 85.11
CA LYS A 17 66.26 -16.79 84.62
C LYS A 17 66.67 -15.32 84.46
N GLU A 18 67.41 -14.75 85.41
CA GLU A 18 67.98 -13.40 85.28
C GLU A 18 68.94 -13.31 84.10
N ARG A 19 69.88 -14.25 83.94
CA ARG A 19 70.79 -14.26 82.79
C ARG A 19 70.09 -14.40 81.45
N TYR A 20 69.01 -15.18 81.35
CA TYR A 20 68.19 -15.29 80.14
C TYR A 20 67.38 -14.01 79.87
N GLN A 21 66.88 -13.34 80.92
CA GLN A 21 66.20 -12.05 80.76
C GLN A 21 67.17 -10.93 80.37
N THR A 22 68.34 -10.82 81.00
CA THR A 22 69.35 -9.82 80.63
C THR A 22 69.91 -10.08 79.24
N LYS A 23 70.10 -11.34 78.84
CA LYS A 23 70.58 -11.70 77.49
C LYS A 23 69.51 -11.47 76.41
N SER A 24 68.23 -11.69 76.71
CA SER A 24 67.11 -11.33 75.81
C SER A 24 66.94 -9.82 75.67
N ALA A 25 67.01 -9.06 76.77
CA ALA A 25 66.95 -7.60 76.72
C ALA A 25 68.13 -6.99 75.96
N LYS A 26 69.32 -7.60 76.07
CA LYS A 26 70.52 -7.18 75.35
C LYS A 26 70.50 -7.57 73.86
N MET A 27 69.84 -8.67 73.48
CA MET A 27 69.58 -9.00 72.06
C MET A 27 68.54 -8.07 71.42
N LEU A 28 67.55 -7.61 72.19
CA LEU A 28 66.57 -6.62 71.73
C LEU A 28 67.20 -5.22 71.53
N LEU A 29 68.29 -4.92 72.25
CA LEU A 29 69.08 -3.69 72.14
C LEU A 29 70.37 -3.86 71.30
N ALA A 30 70.58 -5.00 70.64
CA ALA A 30 71.84 -5.30 69.93
C ALA A 30 71.91 -4.73 68.50
N GLU A 31 70.77 -4.44 67.88
CA GLU A 31 70.76 -3.72 66.61
C GLU A 31 70.89 -2.23 66.90
N GLU A 32 71.90 -1.59 66.30
CA GLU A 32 72.04 -0.16 66.36
C GLU A 32 70.74 0.48 65.82
N PRO A 33 70.09 1.41 66.53
CA PRO A 33 68.82 1.97 66.08
C PRO A 33 68.95 2.62 64.68
N ALA A 34 70.16 3.07 64.32
CA ALA A 34 70.48 3.56 62.99
C ALA A 34 70.36 2.48 61.89
N THR A 35 70.71 1.22 62.15
CA THR A 35 70.58 0.12 61.16
C THR A 35 69.12 -0.27 60.94
N LEU A 36 68.29 -0.27 62.00
CA LEU A 36 66.85 -0.53 61.86
C LEU A 36 66.17 0.60 61.08
N ILE A 37 66.50 1.86 61.38
CA ILE A 37 65.98 3.02 60.63
C ILE A 37 66.38 2.92 59.15
N ARG A 38 67.64 2.61 58.83
CA ARG A 38 68.08 2.42 57.43
C ARG A 38 67.33 1.27 56.75
N HIS A 39 67.18 0.13 57.42
CA HIS A 39 66.42 -1.01 56.89
C HIS A 39 64.94 -0.66 56.65
N THR A 40 64.32 0.15 57.52
CA THR A 40 62.96 0.64 57.28
C THR A 40 62.87 1.61 56.11
N ILE A 41 63.87 2.46 55.90
CA ILE A 41 63.92 3.40 54.77
C ILE A 41 64.09 2.63 53.45
N ASP A 42 65.01 1.65 53.42
CA ASP A 42 65.32 0.87 52.22
C ASP A 42 64.15 -0.05 51.80
N ASN A 43 63.40 -0.58 52.77
CA ASN A 43 62.22 -1.41 52.50
C ASN A 43 60.94 -0.59 52.24
N PHE A 44 60.93 0.72 52.54
CA PHE A 44 59.77 1.57 52.27
C PHE A 44 59.75 1.99 50.79
N ASN A 45 59.27 1.09 49.94
CA ASN A 45 59.21 1.32 48.51
C ASN A 45 57.95 2.12 48.10
N ILE A 46 58.14 3.41 47.82
CA ILE A 46 57.05 4.34 47.44
C ILE A 46 56.61 4.17 45.98
N GLN A 47 57.48 3.62 45.12
CA GLN A 47 57.20 3.50 43.69
C GLN A 47 56.00 2.62 43.33
N PRO A 48 55.82 1.40 43.89
CA PRO A 48 54.66 0.57 43.58
C PRO A 48 53.33 1.24 43.97
N ASP A 49 53.31 1.95 45.09
CA ASP A 49 52.12 2.68 45.56
C ASP A 49 51.80 3.86 44.64
N LYS A 50 52.82 4.62 44.23
CA LYS A 50 52.66 5.70 43.24
C LYS A 50 52.11 5.16 41.90
N GLN A 51 52.62 4.01 41.45
CA GLN A 51 52.12 3.34 40.25
C GLN A 51 50.70 2.79 40.43
N ALA A 52 50.35 2.29 41.62
CA ALA A 52 48.99 1.86 41.93
C ALA A 52 48.01 3.03 41.86
N VAL A 53 48.36 4.17 42.47
CA VAL A 53 47.54 5.41 42.39
C VAL A 53 47.40 5.90 40.95
N ALA A 54 48.46 5.86 40.15
CA ALA A 54 48.40 6.22 38.73
C ALA A 54 47.42 5.31 37.95
N ARG A 55 47.50 3.99 38.16
CA ARG A 55 46.57 3.02 37.55
C ARG A 55 45.12 3.24 37.99
N ILE A 56 44.89 3.56 39.26
CA ILE A 56 43.56 3.87 39.78
C ILE A 56 42.99 5.11 39.11
N ASN A 57 43.78 6.17 38.95
CA ASN A 57 43.33 7.39 38.28
C ASN A 57 42.99 7.15 36.81
N GLU A 58 43.77 6.34 36.10
CA GLU A 58 43.46 5.93 34.73
C GLU A 58 42.16 5.11 34.66
N SER A 59 41.99 4.16 35.60
CA SER A 59 40.75 3.37 35.72
C SER A 59 39.53 4.25 36.03
N LEU A 60 39.69 5.28 36.86
CA LEU A 60 38.64 6.24 37.19
C LEU A 60 38.28 7.10 35.97
N SER A 61 39.28 7.57 35.23
CA SER A 61 39.10 8.36 34.00
C SER A 61 38.36 7.57 32.93
N THR A 62 38.77 6.32 32.69
CA THR A 62 38.08 5.44 31.73
C THR A 62 36.66 5.10 32.17
N LEU A 63 36.42 4.85 33.46
CA LEU A 63 35.08 4.65 34.00
C LEU A 63 34.19 5.89 33.81
N GLN A 64 34.73 7.08 34.06
CA GLN A 64 34.00 8.33 33.90
C GLN A 64 33.61 8.57 32.43
N GLN A 65 34.53 8.31 31.49
CA GLN A 65 34.23 8.39 30.06
C GLN A 65 33.14 7.38 29.64
N ALA A 66 33.20 6.15 30.14
CA ALA A 66 32.18 5.14 29.87
C ALA A 66 30.81 5.54 30.46
N ARG A 67 30.81 6.13 31.67
CA ARG A 67 29.59 6.64 32.31
C ARG A 67 28.98 7.79 31.51
N ASP A 68 29.79 8.75 31.07
CA ASP A 68 29.33 9.89 30.29
C ASP A 68 28.74 9.45 28.95
N LEU A 69 29.34 8.46 28.30
CA LEU A 69 28.80 7.86 27.07
C LEU A 69 27.42 7.23 27.33
N ARG A 70 27.30 6.41 28.38
CA ARG A 70 26.03 5.75 28.73
C ARG A 70 24.94 6.73 29.13
N LEU A 71 25.31 7.81 29.82
CA LEU A 71 24.39 8.86 30.19
C LEU A 71 23.86 9.59 28.94
N ARG A 72 24.75 9.94 28.00
CA ARG A 72 24.34 10.56 26.72
C ARG A 72 23.44 9.63 25.90
N GLU A 73 23.75 8.34 25.83
CA GLU A 73 22.90 7.34 25.16
C GLU A 73 21.49 7.28 25.77
N ALA A 74 21.42 7.20 27.10
CA ALA A 74 20.15 7.16 27.82
C ALA A 74 19.34 8.46 27.65
N GLU A 75 19.99 9.63 27.71
CA GLU A 75 19.35 10.92 27.45
C GLU A 75 18.80 11.03 26.03
N ASN A 76 19.56 10.56 25.03
CA ASN A 76 19.13 10.57 23.64
C ASN A 76 17.94 9.63 23.42
N ALA A 77 17.98 8.43 24.03
CA ALA A 77 16.86 7.50 24.01
C ALA A 77 15.60 8.11 24.66
N LEU A 78 15.75 8.75 25.83
CA LEU A 78 14.66 9.41 26.53
C LEU A 78 14.06 10.55 25.71
N LYS A 79 14.89 11.40 25.10
CA LYS A 79 14.43 12.49 24.21
C LYS A 79 13.66 11.94 23.01
N LYS A 80 14.14 10.85 22.40
CA LYS A 80 13.45 10.19 21.27
C LYS A 80 12.09 9.65 21.71
N LEU A 81 12.05 8.92 22.82
CA LEU A 81 10.81 8.31 23.32
C LEU A 81 9.80 9.37 23.77
N SER A 82 10.25 10.45 24.40
CA SER A 82 9.42 11.60 24.77
C SER A 82 8.77 12.25 23.55
N ARG A 83 9.53 12.47 22.47
CA ARG A 83 8.98 13.00 21.21
C ARG A 83 7.93 12.04 20.62
N GLN A 84 8.21 10.74 20.59
CA GLN A 84 7.26 9.73 20.10
C GLN A 84 5.98 9.71 20.94
N LEU A 85 6.10 9.76 22.26
CA LEU A 85 4.95 9.80 23.17
C LEU A 85 4.09 11.04 22.92
N ASN A 86 4.71 12.21 22.75
CA ASN A 86 3.98 13.44 22.45
C ASN A 86 3.23 13.34 21.11
N THR A 87 3.85 12.79 20.06
CA THR A 87 3.20 12.57 18.76
C THR A 87 2.04 11.59 18.86
N MET A 88 2.21 10.46 19.53
CA MET A 88 1.13 9.47 19.68
C MET A 88 -0.01 10.02 20.56
N SER A 89 0.33 10.80 21.59
CA SER A 89 -0.67 11.46 22.44
C SER A 89 -1.47 12.51 21.68
N SER A 90 -0.82 13.33 20.84
CA SER A 90 -1.53 14.30 20.00
C SER A 90 -2.42 13.61 18.97
N GLN A 91 -1.94 12.54 18.32
CA GLN A 91 -2.73 11.74 17.39
C GLN A 91 -3.94 11.10 18.08
N HIS A 92 -3.75 10.55 19.28
CA HIS A 92 -4.84 9.98 20.06
C HIS A 92 -5.88 11.04 20.43
N ALA A 93 -5.45 12.21 20.90
CA ALA A 93 -6.34 13.33 21.23
C ALA A 93 -7.12 13.80 19.99
N GLU A 94 -6.44 13.92 18.84
CA GLU A 94 -7.07 14.26 17.57
C GLU A 94 -8.12 13.22 17.16
N LEU A 95 -7.78 11.93 17.12
CA LEU A 95 -8.71 10.86 16.77
C LEU A 95 -9.90 10.79 17.73
N THR A 96 -9.67 10.96 19.03
CA THR A 96 -10.73 10.99 20.04
C THR A 96 -11.66 12.18 19.82
N SER A 97 -11.11 13.35 19.46
CA SER A 97 -11.89 14.55 19.17
C SER A 97 -12.68 14.45 17.86
N GLN A 98 -12.12 13.78 16.83
CA GLN A 98 -12.81 13.53 15.56
C GLN A 98 -13.93 12.51 15.73
N HIS A 99 -13.75 11.52 16.62
CA HIS A 99 -14.73 10.48 16.86
C HIS A 99 -15.86 10.94 17.81
N SER A 100 -16.81 11.72 17.28
CA SER A 100 -18.09 11.95 17.95
C SER A 100 -18.98 10.71 17.79
N SER A 101 -19.03 9.85 18.83
CA SER A 101 -19.87 8.65 18.86
C SER A 101 -21.34 8.97 18.56
N THR A 102 -21.83 10.14 19.00
CA THR A 102 -23.18 10.62 18.72
C THR A 102 -23.38 10.98 17.25
N ALA A 103 -22.40 11.63 16.61
CA ALA A 103 -22.48 11.95 15.18
C ALA A 103 -22.47 10.66 14.34
N HIS A 104 -21.60 9.71 14.67
CA HIS A 104 -21.54 8.41 14.00
C HIS A 104 -22.85 7.61 14.16
N ALA A 105 -23.43 7.57 15.36
CA ALA A 105 -24.74 6.92 15.58
C ALA A 105 -25.86 7.57 14.76
N SER A 106 -25.85 8.91 14.63
CA SER A 106 -26.83 9.63 13.81
C SER A 106 -26.65 9.32 12.31
N GLU A 107 -25.41 9.17 11.86
CA GLU A 107 -25.10 8.83 10.47
C GLU A 107 -25.49 7.39 10.13
N ILE A 108 -25.25 6.44 11.04
CA ILE A 108 -25.74 5.06 10.90
C ILE A 108 -27.27 5.05 10.77
N ALA A 109 -27.99 5.74 11.66
CA ALA A 109 -29.45 5.77 11.62
C ALA A 109 -29.97 6.39 10.30
N ARG A 110 -29.28 7.42 9.78
CA ARG A 110 -29.59 8.01 8.47
C ARG A 110 -29.37 7.00 7.35
N LEU A 111 -28.23 6.32 7.35
CA LEU A 111 -27.88 5.32 6.34
C LEU A 111 -28.86 4.14 6.36
N ASP A 112 -29.24 3.65 7.54
CA ASP A 112 -30.25 2.61 7.68
C ASP A 112 -31.59 3.05 7.11
N THR A 113 -32.02 4.28 7.39
CA THR A 113 -33.25 4.83 6.81
C THR A 113 -33.16 4.90 5.28
N THR A 114 -32.02 5.32 4.72
CA THR A 114 -31.83 5.35 3.27
C THR A 114 -31.82 3.95 2.67
N LYS A 115 -31.17 2.99 3.32
CA LYS A 115 -31.12 1.58 2.90
C LYS A 115 -32.52 0.97 2.86
N PHE A 116 -33.35 1.22 3.86
CA PHE A 116 -34.74 0.74 3.86
C PHE A 116 -35.57 1.40 2.77
N ARG A 117 -35.39 2.71 2.53
CA ARG A 117 -36.10 3.41 1.45
C ARG A 117 -35.70 2.92 0.07
N THR A 118 -34.41 2.73 -0.18
CA THR A 118 -33.93 2.24 -1.48
C THR A 118 -34.35 0.80 -1.71
N ALA A 119 -34.28 -0.07 -0.69
CA ALA A 119 -34.77 -1.44 -0.79
C ALA A 119 -36.27 -1.49 -1.10
N LYS A 120 -37.07 -0.63 -0.45
CA LYS A 120 -38.51 -0.53 -0.76
C LYS A 120 -38.75 -0.05 -2.19
N ALA A 121 -38.09 1.02 -2.62
CA ALA A 121 -38.23 1.54 -3.98
C ALA A 121 -37.80 0.52 -5.05
N ALA A 122 -36.76 -0.28 -4.77
CA ALA A 122 -36.35 -1.38 -5.63
C ALA A 122 -37.42 -2.47 -5.71
N SER A 123 -37.98 -2.89 -4.57
CA SER A 123 -39.06 -3.88 -4.53
C SER A 123 -40.33 -3.40 -5.25
N ASP A 124 -40.70 -2.12 -5.09
CA ASP A 124 -41.83 -1.51 -5.81
C ASP A 124 -41.57 -1.48 -7.33
N ALA A 125 -40.33 -1.18 -7.76
CA ALA A 125 -39.94 -1.20 -9.16
C ALA A 125 -39.91 -2.62 -9.76
N GLU A 126 -39.47 -3.61 -8.99
CA GLU A 126 -39.48 -5.02 -9.40
C GLU A 126 -40.91 -5.52 -9.61
N MET A 127 -41.83 -5.23 -8.69
CA MET A 127 -43.24 -5.59 -8.85
C MET A 127 -43.87 -4.96 -10.10
N GLU A 128 -43.56 -3.70 -10.38
CA GLU A 128 -44.07 -3.01 -11.57
C GLU A 128 -43.45 -3.56 -12.87
N ALA A 129 -42.16 -3.91 -12.85
CA ALA A 129 -41.50 -4.56 -13.97
C ALA A 129 -42.11 -5.94 -14.28
N GLU A 130 -42.39 -6.74 -13.25
CA GLU A 130 -43.09 -8.02 -13.41
C GLU A 130 -44.49 -7.84 -14.00
N ARG A 131 -45.24 -6.84 -13.52
CA ARG A 131 -46.57 -6.50 -14.04
C ARG A 131 -46.51 -6.10 -15.53
N LEU A 132 -45.57 -5.24 -15.89
CA LEU A 132 -45.38 -4.81 -17.28
C LEU A 132 -44.91 -5.96 -18.18
N ALA A 133 -44.05 -6.84 -17.67
CA ALA A 133 -43.59 -8.02 -18.39
C ALA A 133 -44.75 -9.00 -18.69
N GLN A 134 -45.66 -9.20 -17.74
CA GLN A 134 -46.89 -9.99 -17.96
C GLN A 134 -47.76 -9.35 -19.04
N GLN A 135 -47.99 -8.04 -18.98
CA GLN A 135 -48.77 -7.33 -20.00
C GLN A 135 -48.12 -7.41 -21.39
N ALA A 136 -46.80 -7.30 -21.47
CA ALA A 136 -46.08 -7.45 -22.73
C ALA A 136 -46.20 -8.88 -23.27
N ALA A 137 -46.11 -9.90 -22.41
CA ALA A 137 -46.30 -11.30 -22.80
C ALA A 137 -47.72 -11.55 -23.34
N ASP A 138 -48.75 -11.05 -22.67
CA ASP A 138 -50.16 -11.17 -23.11
C ASP A 138 -50.39 -10.48 -24.46
N LEU A 139 -49.87 -9.26 -24.64
CA LEU A 139 -49.98 -8.54 -25.91
C LEU A 139 -49.22 -9.25 -27.04
N ASN A 140 -48.04 -9.80 -26.74
CA ASN A 140 -47.27 -10.56 -27.73
C ASN A 140 -47.99 -11.87 -28.12
N ALA A 141 -48.61 -12.56 -27.16
CA ALA A 141 -49.43 -13.74 -27.44
C ALA A 141 -50.63 -13.40 -28.34
N ARG A 142 -51.33 -12.29 -28.08
CA ARG A 142 -52.42 -11.78 -28.94
C ARG A 142 -51.94 -11.39 -30.33
N LEU A 143 -50.75 -10.79 -30.43
CA LEU A 143 -50.14 -10.43 -31.69
C LEU A 143 -49.83 -11.70 -32.51
N GLN A 144 -49.25 -12.73 -31.89
CA GLN A 144 -49.02 -14.02 -32.52
C GLN A 144 -50.32 -14.69 -32.99
N GLU A 145 -51.38 -14.64 -32.19
CA GLU A 145 -52.70 -15.15 -32.58
C GLU A 145 -53.24 -14.42 -33.82
N LEU A 146 -53.13 -13.09 -33.87
CA LEU A 146 -53.53 -12.27 -35.02
C LEU A 146 -52.63 -12.48 -36.25
N GLU A 147 -51.33 -12.71 -36.08
CA GLU A 147 -50.44 -13.04 -37.18
C GLU A 147 -50.83 -14.38 -37.80
N ILE A 148 -51.07 -15.41 -36.99
CA ILE A 148 -51.55 -16.72 -37.47
C ILE A 148 -52.89 -16.56 -38.20
N GLN A 149 -53.82 -15.76 -37.67
CA GLN A 149 -55.10 -15.49 -38.32
C GLN A 149 -54.98 -14.65 -39.60
N GLY A 150 -54.03 -13.70 -39.65
CA GLY A 150 -53.75 -12.86 -40.82
C GLY A 150 -53.01 -13.59 -41.95
N LEU A 151 -52.24 -14.63 -41.62
CA LEU A 151 -51.60 -15.53 -42.57
C LEU A 151 -52.63 -16.37 -43.35
N ASP A 152 -53.74 -16.76 -42.73
CA ASP A 152 -54.82 -17.53 -43.37
C ASP A 152 -55.62 -16.69 -44.39
N GLY A 153 -55.48 -15.36 -44.38
CA GLY A 153 -56.11 -14.44 -45.34
C GLY A 153 -55.16 -13.77 -46.35
N SER A 154 -53.83 -13.93 -46.22
CA SER A 154 -52.87 -13.08 -46.96
C SER A 154 -51.72 -13.81 -47.66
N ALA A 155 -51.47 -15.09 -47.35
CA ALA A 155 -50.36 -15.83 -47.97
C ALA A 155 -50.55 -16.02 -49.49
N ASP A 156 -51.80 -16.19 -49.93
CA ASP A 156 -52.11 -16.42 -51.34
C ASP A 156 -52.16 -15.11 -52.17
N ASP A 157 -52.26 -13.95 -51.51
CA ASP A 157 -52.34 -12.62 -52.14
C ASP A 157 -50.99 -11.88 -52.20
N GLN A 158 -50.08 -12.09 -51.24
CA GLN A 158 -48.73 -11.50 -51.30
C GLN A 158 -47.81 -12.21 -52.29
N ALA A 159 -47.97 -13.53 -52.48
CA ALA A 159 -47.18 -14.30 -53.43
C ALA A 159 -47.48 -13.92 -54.90
N ARG A 160 -48.66 -13.36 -55.19
CA ARG A 160 -49.09 -12.99 -56.55
C ARG A 160 -48.64 -11.59 -56.99
N ARG A 161 -48.07 -10.77 -56.09
CA ARG A 161 -47.65 -9.38 -56.38
C ARG A 161 -46.15 -9.18 -56.65
N ARG A 162 -45.32 -10.22 -56.50
CA ARG A 162 -43.87 -10.10 -56.75
C ARG A 162 -43.55 -10.61 -58.15
N ASP A 163 -43.67 -9.71 -59.13
CA ASP A 163 -43.33 -9.97 -60.53
C ASP A 163 -41.82 -10.24 -60.66
N PRO A 164 -41.36 -11.37 -61.23
CA PRO A 164 -39.94 -11.71 -61.35
C PRO A 164 -39.11 -10.67 -62.12
N VAL A 165 -39.76 -9.83 -62.94
CA VAL A 165 -39.11 -8.75 -63.68
C VAL A 165 -38.63 -7.63 -62.75
N ASP A 166 -39.39 -7.32 -61.69
CA ASP A 166 -39.02 -6.27 -60.74
C ASP A 166 -37.83 -6.70 -59.87
N ASP A 167 -37.72 -7.98 -59.54
CA ASP A 167 -36.61 -8.53 -58.76
C ASP A 167 -35.28 -8.47 -59.56
N GLU A 168 -35.31 -8.71 -60.88
CA GLU A 168 -34.13 -8.59 -61.74
C GLU A 168 -33.64 -7.12 -61.84
N VAL A 169 -34.56 -6.16 -61.98
CA VAL A 169 -34.23 -4.73 -62.03
C VAL A 169 -33.67 -4.25 -60.70
N LEU A 170 -34.26 -4.69 -59.57
CA LEU A 170 -33.78 -4.38 -58.23
C LEU A 170 -32.39 -4.96 -57.98
N LEU A 171 -32.13 -6.19 -58.43
CA LEU A 171 -30.81 -6.84 -58.34
C LEU A 171 -29.76 -6.07 -59.16
N ARG A 172 -30.06 -5.74 -60.42
CA ARG A 172 -29.16 -4.94 -61.27
C ARG A 172 -28.88 -3.56 -60.65
N LEU A 173 -29.89 -2.89 -60.10
CA LEU A 173 -29.72 -1.60 -59.43
C LEU A 173 -28.86 -1.70 -58.16
N LYS A 174 -29.01 -2.79 -57.39
CA LYS A 174 -28.18 -3.06 -56.21
C LYS A 174 -26.72 -3.31 -56.58
N VAL A 175 -26.46 -4.01 -57.70
CA VAL A 175 -25.12 -4.18 -58.25
C VAL A 175 -24.52 -2.82 -58.63
N TYR A 176 -25.20 -1.99 -59.42
CA TYR A 176 -24.67 -0.68 -59.80
C TYR A 176 -24.42 0.27 -58.62
N ARG A 177 -25.27 0.22 -57.58
CA ARG A 177 -25.02 0.98 -56.34
C ARG A 177 -23.82 0.45 -55.56
N SER A 178 -23.61 -0.87 -55.54
CA SER A 178 -22.43 -1.48 -54.90
C SER A 178 -21.11 -1.16 -55.62
N LEU A 179 -21.16 -0.84 -56.92
CA LEU A 179 -20.02 -0.31 -57.67
C LEU A 179 -19.76 1.20 -57.39
N GLY A 180 -20.49 1.82 -56.46
CA GLY A 180 -20.26 3.22 -56.07
C GLY A 180 -20.85 4.26 -57.02
N ILE A 181 -21.73 3.85 -57.94
CA ILE A 181 -22.45 4.76 -58.85
C ILE A 181 -23.80 5.11 -58.23
N GLU A 182 -23.95 6.38 -57.84
CA GLU A 182 -25.19 6.93 -57.30
C GLU A 182 -25.75 7.96 -58.29
N ILE A 183 -27.02 7.83 -58.66
CA ILE A 183 -27.66 8.72 -59.61
C ILE A 183 -28.73 9.51 -58.87
N GLU A 184 -28.61 10.83 -58.92
CA GLU A 184 -29.52 11.79 -58.31
C GLU A 184 -30.45 12.35 -59.40
N ARG A 185 -31.75 12.36 -59.11
CA ARG A 185 -32.78 12.94 -59.98
C ARG A 185 -33.09 14.37 -59.51
N ASP A 186 -33.21 15.30 -60.44
CA ASP A 186 -33.66 16.65 -60.10
C ASP A 186 -35.17 16.63 -59.80
N GLY A 187 -35.56 17.25 -58.69
CA GLY A 187 -36.90 17.19 -58.12
C GLY A 187 -37.98 17.96 -58.90
N ARG A 188 -37.63 18.67 -59.99
CA ARG A 188 -38.58 19.48 -60.76
C ARG A 188 -39.03 18.86 -62.09
N ASP A 189 -38.15 18.17 -62.82
CA ASP A 189 -38.46 17.66 -64.17
C ASP A 189 -38.27 16.14 -64.34
N GLY A 190 -37.92 15.41 -63.27
CA GLY A 190 -37.84 13.95 -63.29
C GLY A 190 -36.72 13.36 -64.17
N GLU A 191 -35.94 14.20 -64.86
CA GLU A 191 -34.76 13.80 -65.62
C GLU A 191 -33.55 13.58 -64.69
N PHE A 192 -32.74 12.56 -64.99
CA PHE A 192 -31.51 12.23 -64.26
C PHE A 192 -30.45 13.28 -64.57
N SER A 193 -30.25 14.24 -63.66
CA SER A 193 -29.35 15.38 -63.89
C SER A 193 -27.94 15.12 -63.39
N ARG A 194 -27.74 14.29 -62.37
CA ARG A 194 -26.42 14.15 -61.72
C ARG A 194 -26.10 12.70 -61.40
N ALA A 195 -24.89 12.28 -61.76
CA ALA A 195 -24.32 11.00 -61.36
C ALA A 195 -23.05 11.23 -60.53
N VAL A 196 -22.96 10.57 -59.38
CA VAL A 196 -21.82 10.59 -58.49
C VAL A 196 -21.18 9.21 -58.53
N VAL A 197 -19.94 9.14 -58.99
CA VAL A 197 -19.15 7.90 -59.01
C VAL A 197 -18.09 7.99 -57.93
N ARG A 198 -18.12 7.05 -56.98
CA ARG A 198 -17.17 6.94 -55.88
C ARG A 198 -16.24 5.75 -56.12
N ASN A 199 -14.94 6.00 -56.18
CA ASN A 199 -13.94 4.94 -56.29
C ASN A 199 -13.39 4.61 -54.90
N ASP A 200 -13.88 3.54 -54.30
CA ASP A 200 -13.49 3.11 -52.94
C ASP A 200 -12.00 2.74 -52.81
N ARG A 201 -11.30 2.44 -53.92
CA ARG A 201 -9.86 2.08 -53.89
C ARG A 201 -8.93 3.28 -53.89
N LYS A 202 -9.32 4.37 -54.57
CA LYS A 202 -8.50 5.60 -54.67
C LYS A 202 -8.99 6.73 -53.75
N GLY A 203 -10.22 6.64 -53.24
CA GLY A 203 -10.83 7.66 -52.38
C GLY A 203 -11.36 8.88 -53.13
N ASP A 204 -11.41 8.84 -54.46
CA ASP A 204 -11.85 9.95 -55.30
C ASP A 204 -13.36 9.89 -55.58
N VAL A 205 -14.01 11.05 -55.57
CA VAL A 205 -15.43 11.22 -55.87
C VAL A 205 -15.58 12.09 -57.12
N HIS A 206 -16.09 11.50 -58.19
CA HIS A 206 -16.35 12.20 -59.45
C HIS A 206 -17.83 12.52 -59.57
N VAL A 207 -18.15 13.83 -59.57
CA VAL A 207 -19.50 14.33 -59.75
C VAL A 207 -19.67 14.75 -61.21
N VAL A 208 -20.49 14.03 -61.97
CA VAL A 208 -20.76 14.28 -63.38
C VAL A 208 -22.19 14.79 -63.55
N ASN A 209 -22.33 15.95 -64.18
CA ASN A 209 -23.63 16.50 -64.57
C ASN A 209 -24.00 15.93 -65.95
N MET A 210 -25.13 15.24 -66.04
CA MET A 210 -25.58 14.55 -67.25
C MET A 210 -26.35 15.50 -68.16
N ASP A 211 -25.63 16.33 -68.92
CA ASP A 211 -26.21 17.20 -69.95
C ASP A 211 -26.40 16.42 -71.28
N LYS A 212 -27.47 16.73 -72.04
CA LYS A 212 -27.79 16.11 -73.35
C LYS A 212 -26.78 16.45 -74.46
N LYS A 213 -25.78 17.28 -74.16
CA LYS A 213 -24.73 17.72 -75.10
C LYS A 213 -23.67 16.66 -75.40
N PHE A 214 -23.52 15.64 -74.56
CA PHE A 214 -22.56 14.55 -74.77
C PHE A 214 -23.25 13.22 -75.09
N SER A 215 -22.61 12.41 -75.93
CA SER A 215 -23.13 11.09 -76.30
C SER A 215 -23.16 10.13 -75.10
N LYS A 216 -24.15 9.24 -75.04
CA LYS A 216 -24.24 8.16 -74.05
C LYS A 216 -22.96 7.31 -73.99
N PHE A 217 -22.29 7.15 -75.13
CA PHE A 217 -21.02 6.43 -75.22
C PHE A 217 -19.87 7.14 -74.49
N PHE A 218 -19.86 8.48 -74.50
CA PHE A 218 -18.87 9.28 -73.79
C PHE A 218 -19.02 9.12 -72.28
N TYR A 219 -20.24 9.20 -71.76
CA TYR A 219 -20.50 9.01 -70.33
C TYR A 219 -20.19 7.58 -69.87
N ALA A 220 -20.54 6.56 -70.66
CA ALA A 220 -20.22 5.18 -70.33
C ALA A 220 -18.70 4.96 -70.22
N ASN A 221 -17.92 5.43 -71.21
CA ASN A 221 -16.47 5.28 -71.18
C ASN A 221 -15.83 6.07 -70.02
N TYR A 222 -16.35 7.26 -69.73
CA TYR A 222 -15.90 8.06 -68.60
C TYR A 222 -16.14 7.35 -67.26
N PHE A 223 -17.35 6.82 -67.03
CA PHE A 223 -17.66 6.08 -65.80
C PHE A 223 -16.78 4.84 -65.62
N TRP A 224 -16.54 4.07 -66.70
CA TRP A 224 -15.63 2.92 -66.66
C TRP A 224 -14.16 3.28 -66.42
N GLN A 225 -13.72 4.48 -66.83
CA GLN A 225 -12.37 4.97 -66.55
C GLN A 225 -12.20 5.50 -65.12
N THR A 226 -13.28 6.01 -64.52
CA THR A 226 -13.26 6.60 -63.17
C THR A 226 -13.57 5.62 -62.02
N LEU A 227 -14.12 4.44 -62.35
CA LEU A 227 -14.37 3.33 -61.42
C LEU A 227 -13.09 2.70 -60.84
#